data_AF-A0A699VQP1-F1
#
_entry.id   AF-A0A699VQP1-F1
#
_cell.length_a   1.000
_cell.length_b   1.000
_cell.length_c   1.000
_cell.angle_alpha   90.00
_cell.angle_beta   90.00
_cell.angle_gamma   90.00
#
_symmetry.space_group_name_H-M   'P 1'
#
loop_
_entity.id
_entity.type
_entity.pdbx_description
1 polymer ?
#
loop_
_entity_poly.entity_id
_entity_poly.type
_entity_poly.pdbx_seq_one_letter_code
_entity_poly.pdbx_strand_id
1 'polypeptide(L)'
;WDKHLPLVEFSYNNSYHTSIKAAPFEALYGRKCRSSVCWAEVGDRQLTGPEIIHETTEKIVQIKSRIQAARDRQKSYADVRRKPLEFQVGDKVMLKVSP
;
A
#
# COMPACT_ATOMS: atom_id res chain seq x y z
N TRP A 1 -8.61 -7.40 -12.67
CA TRP A 1 -8.60 -7.13 -11.22
C TRP A 1 -8.43 -8.44 -10.46
N ASP A 2 -9.34 -9.39 -10.61
CA ASP A 2 -9.34 -10.67 -9.87
C ASP A 2 -8.05 -11.49 -10.01
N LYS A 3 -7.48 -11.56 -11.22
CA LYS A 3 -6.20 -12.26 -11.46
C LYS A 3 -5.00 -11.68 -10.68
N HIS A 4 -5.04 -10.40 -10.32
CA HIS A 4 -3.94 -9.70 -9.65
C HIS A 4 -4.24 -9.37 -8.19
N LEU A 5 -5.49 -9.59 -7.74
CA LEU A 5 -5.90 -9.34 -6.35
C LEU A 5 -5.01 -10.10 -5.34
N PRO A 6 -4.65 -11.39 -5.56
CA PRO A 6 -3.74 -12.09 -4.65
C PRO A 6 -2.36 -11.43 -4.54
N LEU A 7 -1.82 -10.89 -5.64
CA LEU A 7 -0.52 -10.20 -5.64
C LEU A 7 -0.59 -8.84 -4.93
N VAL A 8 -1.71 -8.13 -5.05
CA VAL A 8 -1.94 -6.86 -4.34
C VAL A 8 -2.05 -7.10 -2.84
N GLU A 9 -2.85 -8.08 -2.42
CA GLU A 9 -2.99 -8.47 -1.02
C GLU A 9 -1.65 -8.95 -0.42
N PHE A 10 -0.94 -9.81 -1.15
CA PHE A 10 0.40 -10.25 -0.76
C PHE A 10 1.35 -9.06 -0.59
N SER A 11 1.36 -8.12 -1.53
CA SER A 11 2.22 -6.94 -1.47
C SER A 11 1.86 -6.02 -0.29
N TYR A 12 0.57 -5.84 0.00
CA TYR A 12 0.10 -5.04 1.14
C TYR A 12 0.50 -5.68 2.47
N ASN A 13 0.19 -6.96 2.67
CA ASN A 13 0.42 -7.67 3.94
C ASN A 13 1.89 -7.83 4.30
N ASN A 14 2.78 -7.81 3.30
CA ASN A 14 4.23 -7.95 3.48
C ASN A 14 5.00 -6.62 3.40
N SER A 15 4.33 -5.51 3.12
CA SER A 15 4.99 -4.19 3.11
C SER A 15 5.11 -3.62 4.51
N TYR A 16 6.20 -2.90 4.77
CA TYR A 16 6.41 -2.22 6.06
C TYR A 16 5.35 -1.15 6.30
N HIS A 17 4.76 -1.16 7.49
CA HIS A 17 3.84 -0.13 7.96
C HIS A 17 4.48 0.65 9.10
N THR A 18 4.66 1.96 8.90
CA THR A 18 5.31 2.85 9.87
C THR A 18 4.56 2.97 11.19
N SER A 19 3.22 2.86 11.18
CA SER A 19 2.39 2.95 12.40
C SER A 19 2.59 1.79 13.36
N ILE A 20 2.76 0.56 12.83
CA ILE A 20 2.99 -0.66 13.62
C ILE A 20 4.47 -1.06 13.67
N LYS A 21 5.35 -0.31 12.99
CA LYS A 21 6.80 -0.55 12.86
C LYS A 21 7.18 -1.95 12.35
N ALA A 22 6.28 -2.61 11.63
CA ALA A 22 6.43 -3.96 11.07
C ALA A 22 5.52 -4.13 9.85
N ALA A 23 5.65 -5.24 9.10
CA ALA A 23 4.61 -5.62 8.15
C ALA A 23 3.40 -6.24 8.87
N PRO A 24 2.16 -6.07 8.38
CA PRO A 24 0.99 -6.74 8.96
C PRO A 24 1.15 -8.26 9.15
N PHE A 25 1.79 -8.93 8.20
CA PHE A 25 2.12 -10.36 8.30
C PHE A 25 3.08 -10.66 9.47
N GLU A 26 4.13 -9.85 9.62
CA GLU A 26 5.10 -10.00 10.72
C GLU A 26 4.44 -9.78 12.08
N ALA A 27 3.56 -8.78 12.19
CA ALA A 27 2.82 -8.51 13.41
C ALA A 27 1.86 -9.65 13.78
N LEU A 28 1.24 -10.30 12.80
CA LEU A 28 0.29 -11.39 13.02
C LEU A 28 0.98 -12.71 13.40
N TYR A 29 2.08 -13.05 12.72
CA TYR A 29 2.73 -14.36 12.85
C TYR A 29 4.06 -14.34 13.62
N GLY A 30 4.54 -13.16 14.02
CA GLY A 30 5.82 -12.99 14.73
C GLY A 30 7.06 -13.33 13.88
N ARG A 31 6.91 -13.51 12.56
CA ARG A 31 8.00 -13.89 11.64
C ARG A 31 7.81 -13.25 10.27
N LYS A 32 8.91 -13.05 9.55
CA LYS A 32 8.87 -12.59 8.15
C LYS A 32 8.23 -13.64 7.26
N CYS A 33 7.44 -13.21 6.27
CA CYS A 33 6.86 -14.12 5.28
C CYS A 33 7.97 -14.80 4.49
N ARG A 34 7.83 -16.12 4.30
CA ARG A 34 8.72 -16.93 3.46
C ARG A 34 7.90 -17.30 2.22
N SER A 35 8.12 -16.61 1.11
CA SER A 35 7.48 -16.93 -0.17
C SER A 35 8.53 -17.09 -1.26
N SER A 36 8.22 -17.87 -2.30
CA SER A 36 9.07 -18.00 -3.50
C SER A 36 9.27 -16.66 -4.24
N VAL A 37 8.40 -15.69 -4.01
CA VAL A 37 8.43 -14.36 -4.63
C VAL A 37 9.24 -13.36 -3.78
N CYS A 38 9.54 -13.70 -2.52
CA CYS A 38 10.35 -12.89 -1.62
C CYS A 38 11.49 -13.72 -1.03
N TRP A 39 12.58 -13.87 -1.78
CA TRP A 39 13.92 -14.07 -1.22
C TRP A 39 14.97 -13.38 -2.08
N ALA A 40 15.44 -12.22 -1.60
CA ALA A 40 16.88 -12.00 -1.58
C ALA A 40 17.39 -12.83 -0.38
N GLU A 41 18.37 -13.69 -0.63
CA GLU A 41 19.05 -14.57 0.34
C GLU A 41 18.29 -15.81 0.85
N VAL A 42 18.01 -16.79 0.00
CA VAL A 42 18.37 -18.21 0.21
C VAL A 42 18.20 -18.90 -1.15
N GLY A 43 19.24 -19.63 -1.56
CA GLY A 43 19.29 -20.35 -2.83
C GLY A 43 18.11 -21.29 -3.07
N ASP A 44 17.84 -21.49 -4.36
CA ASP A 44 16.93 -22.47 -4.95
C ASP A 44 15.41 -22.27 -4.79
N ARG A 45 14.82 -21.64 -5.82
CA ARG A 45 13.88 -22.37 -6.70
C ARG A 45 13.62 -21.60 -8.00
N GLN A 46 14.48 -21.83 -8.99
CA GLN A 46 14.18 -21.62 -10.41
C GLN A 46 13.13 -22.65 -10.89
N LEU A 47 11.87 -22.52 -10.49
CA LEU A 47 10.78 -23.32 -11.07
C LEU A 47 9.84 -22.48 -11.94
N THR A 48 10.08 -21.18 -12.04
CA THR A 48 9.32 -20.25 -12.87
C THR A 48 10.32 -19.56 -13.79
N GLY A 49 10.05 -19.55 -15.10
CA GLY A 49 10.98 -18.99 -16.09
C GLY A 49 11.40 -17.55 -15.75
N PRO A 50 12.63 -17.12 -16.11
CA PRO A 50 13.16 -15.79 -15.79
C PRO A 50 12.22 -14.64 -16.18
N GLU A 51 11.47 -14.82 -17.26
CA GLU A 51 10.53 -13.85 -17.82
C GLU A 51 9.33 -13.59 -16.90
N ILE A 52 8.77 -14.65 -16.29
CA ILE A 52 7.64 -14.53 -15.36
C ILE A 52 8.10 -13.88 -14.05
N ILE A 53 9.31 -14.20 -13.59
CA ILE A 53 9.90 -13.56 -12.40
C ILE A 53 10.10 -12.06 -12.65
N HIS A 54 10.62 -11.71 -13.82
CA HIS A 54 10.81 -10.32 -14.22
C HIS A 54 9.48 -9.57 -14.27
N GLU A 55 8.49 -10.10 -15.00
CA GLU A 55 7.16 -9.50 -15.09
C GLU A 55 6.51 -9.33 -13.71
N THR A 56 6.59 -10.36 -12.86
CA THR A 56 6.04 -10.31 -11.49
C THR A 56 6.72 -9.24 -10.65
N THR A 57 8.05 -9.11 -10.77
CA THR A 57 8.82 -8.10 -10.04
C THR A 57 8.42 -6.68 -10.45
N GLU A 58 8.26 -6.42 -11.74
CA GLU A 58 7.80 -5.12 -12.25
C GLU A 58 6.38 -4.79 -11.74
N LYS A 59 5.47 -5.76 -11.76
CA LYS A 59 4.11 -5.58 -11.23
C LYS A 59 4.14 -5.27 -9.74
N ILE A 60 5.00 -5.92 -8.95
CA ILE A 60 5.16 -5.64 -7.51
C ILE A 60 5.63 -4.21 -7.28
N VAL A 61 6.63 -3.73 -8.03
CA VAL A 61 7.11 -2.34 -7.94
C VAL A 61 5.99 -1.36 -8.26
N GLN A 62 5.22 -1.62 -9.33
CA GLN A 62 4.08 -0.79 -9.70
C GLN A 62 2.98 -0.77 -8.61
N ILE A 63 2.66 -1.93 -8.02
CA ILE A 63 1.67 -2.04 -6.94
C ILE A 63 2.13 -1.24 -5.72
N LYS A 64 3.39 -1.39 -5.29
CA LYS A 64 3.95 -0.62 -4.16
C LYS A 64 3.86 0.89 -4.38
N SER A 65 4.23 1.35 -5.58
CA SER A 65 4.12 2.77 -5.97
C SER A 65 2.67 3.27 -5.89
N ARG A 66 1.70 2.50 -6.41
CA ARG A 66 0.28 2.86 -6.38
C ARG A 66 -0.29 2.90 -4.96
N ILE A 67 0.09 1.96 -4.10
CA ILE A 67 -0.30 1.93 -2.68
C ILE A 67 0.24 3.17 -1.96
N GLN A 68 1.52 3.52 -2.19
CA GLN A 68 2.12 4.70 -1.59
C GLN A 68 1.41 5.98 -2.03
N ALA A 69 1.17 6.15 -3.34
CA ALA A 69 0.43 7.30 -3.87
C ALA A 69 -1.00 7.39 -3.31
N ALA A 70 -1.68 6.27 -3.06
CA ALA A 70 -2.99 6.27 -2.41
C ALA A 70 -2.92 6.72 -0.94
N ARG A 71 -1.91 6.25 -0.19
CA ARG A 71 -1.65 6.69 1.20
C ARG A 71 -1.36 8.17 1.27
N ASP A 72 -0.52 8.68 0.37
CA ASP A 72 -0.15 10.11 0.33
C ASP A 72 -1.36 10.99 0.05
N ARG A 73 -2.27 10.58 -0.86
CA ARG A 73 -3.55 11.26 -1.10
C ARG A 73 -4.47 11.25 0.12
N GLN A 74 -4.60 10.11 0.80
CA GLN A 74 -5.40 10.03 2.03
C GLN A 74 -4.85 10.96 3.10
N LYS A 75 -3.53 10.99 3.27
CA LYS A 75 -2.86 11.85 4.23
C LYS A 75 -3.08 13.33 3.89
N SER A 76 -2.92 13.72 2.63
CA SER A 76 -3.13 15.11 2.22
C SER A 76 -4.57 15.58 2.46
N TYR A 77 -5.58 14.75 2.14
CA TYR A 77 -6.97 15.08 2.43
C TYR A 77 -7.27 15.21 3.93
N ALA A 78 -6.71 14.32 4.76
CA ALA A 78 -6.87 14.40 6.21
C ALA A 78 -6.20 15.66 6.77
N ASP A 79 -4.96 15.95 6.35
CA ASP A 79 -4.17 17.07 6.89
C ASP A 79 -4.70 18.44 6.44
N VAL A 80 -5.19 18.57 5.19
CA VAL A 80 -5.85 19.80 4.70
C VAL A 80 -7.10 20.13 5.51
N ARG A 81 -7.81 19.12 6.03
CA ARG A 81 -9.03 19.28 6.84
C ARG A 81 -8.78 19.36 8.35
N ARG A 82 -7.52 19.30 8.82
CA ARG A 82 -7.17 19.39 10.25
C ARG A 82 -7.07 20.83 10.76
N LYS A 83 -6.86 21.81 9.89
CA LYS A 83 -6.97 23.22 10.26
C LYS A 83 -8.44 23.64 10.19
N PRO A 84 -8.96 24.39 11.18
CA PRO A 84 -10.26 25.03 11.05
C PRO A 84 -10.29 25.84 9.75
N LEU A 85 -11.32 25.67 8.92
CA LEU A 85 -11.54 26.59 7.81
C LEU A 85 -11.93 27.95 8.41
N GLU A 86 -11.16 28.98 8.11
CA GLU A 86 -11.51 30.36 8.39
C GLU A 86 -12.25 30.93 7.17
N PHE A 87 -13.37 31.60 7.42
CA PHE A 87 -14.18 32.23 6.38
C PHE A 87 -14.26 33.74 6.66
N GLN A 88 -14.25 34.53 5.60
CA GLN A 88 -14.49 35.97 5.67
C GLN A 88 -15.93 36.30 5.29
N VAL A 89 -16.41 37.45 5.75
CA VAL A 89 -17.74 37.94 5.39
C VAL A 89 -17.80 38.16 3.88
N GLY A 90 -18.69 37.43 3.19
CA GLY A 90 -18.86 37.48 1.74
C GLY A 90 -18.46 36.18 1.00
N ASP A 91 -17.81 35.23 1.69
CA ASP A 91 -17.44 33.94 1.09
C ASP A 91 -18.67 33.06 0.81
N LYS A 92 -18.70 32.44 -0.38
CA LYS A 92 -19.73 31.46 -0.75
C LYS A 92 -19.29 30.06 -0.30
N VAL A 93 -20.00 29.48 0.66
CA VAL A 93 -19.70 28.15 1.23
C VAL A 93 -20.83 27.16 0.98
N MET A 94 -20.48 25.87 0.82
CA MET A 94 -21.46 24.79 0.69
C MET A 94 -21.73 24.17 2.06
N LEU A 95 -22.98 24.27 2.51
CA LEU A 95 -23.40 23.71 3.80
C LEU A 95 -23.75 22.22 3.64
N LYS A 96 -23.18 21.37 4.49
CA LYS A 96 -23.56 19.96 4.53
C LYS A 96 -24.88 19.83 5.30
N VAL A 97 -25.95 19.46 4.60
CA VAL A 97 -27.33 19.39 5.14
C VAL A 97 -27.74 17.98 5.60
N SER A 98 -26.80 17.04 5.66
CA SER A 98 -27.08 15.66 6.08
C SER A 98 -27.36 15.60 7.59
N PRO A 99 -28.45 14.94 8.04
CA PRO A 99 -28.72 14.68 9.46
C PRO A 99 -27.58 13.91 10.16
#